data_AF-Q5VAM3-F1
#
_entry.id   AF-Q5VAM3-F1
#
_cell.length_a   1.000
_cell.length_b   1.000
_cell.length_c   1.000
_cell.angle_alpha   90.00
_cell.angle_beta   90.00
_cell.angle_gamma   90.00
#
_symmetry.space_group_name_H-M   'P 1'
#
loop_
_entity.id
_entity.type
_entity.pdbx_description
1 polymer ?
#
loop_
_entity_poly.entity_id
_entity_poly.type
_entity_poly.pdbx_seq_one_letter_code
_entity_poly.pdbx_strand_id
1 'polypeptide(L)' 'GGVGKTTLCDKTVWVCVSEPFIVNKILLDILQNLKGTISNGGDSKEVLLRELQKKMHGQRYFLVLDDVW' A
#
# COMPACT_ATOMS: atom_id res chain seq x y z
N GLY A 1 -9.40 -28.42 22.26
CA GLY A 1 -8.80 -27.08 22.45
C GLY A 1 -8.49 -26.51 21.09
N GLY A 2 -9.22 -25.48 20.65
CA GLY A 2 -8.95 -24.79 19.40
C GLY A 2 -7.80 -23.82 19.61
N VAL A 3 -6.64 -24.10 18.99
CA VAL A 3 -5.56 -23.13 18.90
C VAL A 3 -6.01 -22.07 17.90
N GLY A 4 -6.39 -20.90 18.39
CA GLY A 4 -6.74 -19.76 17.55
C GLY A 4 -5.54 -19.40 16.67
N LYS A 5 -5.71 -19.48 15.34
CA LYS A 5 -4.73 -18.98 14.37
C LYS A 5 -4.68 -17.46 14.49
N THR A 6 -3.75 -16.95 15.28
CA THR A 6 -3.37 -15.54 15.25
C THR A 6 -2.88 -15.25 13.84
N THR A 7 -3.69 -14.60 13.03
CA THR A 7 -3.25 -14.21 11.68
C THR A 7 -2.46 -12.92 11.84
N LEU A 8 -1.15 -13.09 11.98
CA LEU A 8 -0.19 -12.00 11.92
C LEU A 8 -0.28 -11.40 10.51
N CYS A 9 -0.40 -10.08 10.38
CA CYS A 9 -0.29 -9.42 9.08
C CYS A 9 1.13 -9.68 8.55
N ASP A 10 1.27 -10.44 7.47
CA ASP A 10 2.57 -10.88 6.97
C ASP A 10 3.42 -9.76 6.35
N LYS A 11 2.84 -8.57 6.10
CA LYS A 11 3.50 -7.45 5.39
C LYS A 11 3.14 -6.09 5.98
N THR A 12 4.16 -5.27 6.20
CA THR A 12 4.04 -3.88 6.64
C THR A 12 4.50 -2.97 5.51
N VAL A 13 3.70 -1.95 5.19
CA VAL A 13 4.04 -0.91 4.22
C VAL A 13 4.14 0.42 4.95
N TRP A 14 5.28 1.09 4.82
CA TRP A 14 5.53 2.42 5.38
C TRP A 14 5.49 3.45 4.27
N VAL A 15 4.71 4.50 4.49
CA VAL A 15 4.57 5.60 3.54
C VAL A 15 4.74 6.91 4.29
N CYS A 16 5.69 7.71 3.83
CA CYS A 16 5.85 9.08 4.30
C CYS A 16 4.80 9.97 3.65
N VAL A 17 3.99 10.62 4.48
CA VAL A 17 3.06 11.66 4.05
C VAL A 17 3.73 12.99 4.35
N SER A 18 3.75 13.88 3.35
CA SER A 18 4.32 15.23 3.45
C SER A 18 3.29 16.23 2.93
N GLU A 19 3.38 17.49 3.37
CA GLU A 19 2.59 18.56 2.77
C GLU A 19 3.21 19.04 1.44
N PRO A 20 2.40 19.22 0.38
CA PRO A 20 0.94 19.04 0.33
C PRO A 20 0.51 17.56 0.27
N PHE A 21 -0.65 17.27 0.88
CA PHE A 21 -1.25 15.92 0.86
C PHE A 21 -1.73 15.54 -0.55
N ILE A 22 -0.87 14.85 -1.31
CA ILE A 22 -1.17 14.40 -2.68
C ILE A 22 -1.54 12.92 -2.68
N VAL A 23 -2.83 12.62 -2.78
CA VAL A 23 -3.37 11.25 -2.76
C VAL A 23 -2.71 10.33 -3.79
N ASN A 24 -2.51 10.79 -5.03
CA ASN A 24 -1.92 9.95 -6.07
C ASN A 24 -0.46 9.56 -5.73
N LYS A 25 0.29 10.47 -5.07
CA LYS A 25 1.66 10.20 -4.63
C LYS A 25 1.68 9.12 -3.55
N ILE A 26 0.77 9.20 -2.58
CA ILE A 26 0.63 8.18 -1.53
C ILE A 26 0.28 6.81 -2.15
N LEU A 27 -0.69 6.77 -3.07
CA LEU A 27 -1.06 5.52 -3.75
C LEU A 27 0.10 4.93 -4.55
N LEU A 28 0.89 5.80 -5.20
CA LEU A 28 2.09 5.40 -5.92
C LEU A 28 3.14 4.82 -4.97
N ASP A 29 3.42 5.48 -3.84
CA ASP A 29 4.42 5.04 -2.86
C ASP A 29 4.04 3.69 -2.23
N ILE A 30 2.76 3.48 -1.90
CA ILE A 30 2.26 2.16 -1.46
C ILE A 30 2.54 1.12 -2.54
N LEU A 31 2.20 1.42 -3.80
CA LEU A 31 2.37 0.48 -4.90
C LEU A 31 3.85 0.18 -5.17
N GLN A 32 4.74 1.16 -5.07
CA GLN A 32 6.19 0.98 -5.18
C GLN A 32 6.73 0.06 -4.09
N ASN A 33 6.34 0.28 -2.83
CA ASN A 33 6.71 -0.59 -1.72
C ASN A 33 6.23 -2.04 -1.93
N LEU A 34 5.12 -2.24 -2.64
CA LEU A 34 4.56 -3.57 -2.91
C LEU A 34 5.13 -4.27 -4.16
N LYS A 35 5.56 -3.51 -5.19
CA LYS A 35 6.02 -4.07 -6.48
C LYS A 35 7.53 -3.98 -6.70
N GLY A 36 8.26 -3.09 -6.03
CA GLY A 36 9.67 -2.78 -6.31
C GLY A 36 9.91 -2.03 -7.64
N THR A 37 9.00 -2.10 -8.61
CA THR A 37 9.03 -1.31 -9.84
C THR A 37 7.62 -1.15 -10.42
N ILE A 38 7.22 0.06 -10.83
CA ILE A 38 5.91 0.31 -11.44
C ILE A 38 6.03 0.18 -12.96
N SER A 39 5.35 -0.81 -13.52
CA SER A 39 5.21 -0.96 -14.97
C SER A 39 4.22 0.07 -15.49
N ASN A 40 4.71 1.24 -15.95
CA ASN A 40 4.21 2.24 -16.92
C ASN A 40 2.69 2.45 -17.16
N GLY A 41 1.80 1.92 -16.32
CA GLY A 41 0.36 2.17 -16.37
C GLY A 41 0.11 3.46 -15.59
N GLY A 42 -0.12 4.54 -16.31
CA GLY A 42 -0.01 5.93 -15.83
C GLY A 42 -0.67 6.27 -14.51
N ASP A 43 -0.30 7.46 -14.01
CA ASP A 43 -0.60 8.02 -12.67
C ASP A 43 -2.08 8.36 -12.40
N SER A 44 -3.00 7.86 -13.23
CA SER A 44 -4.43 7.99 -12.97
C SER A 44 -4.80 7.22 -11.72
N LYS A 45 -5.51 7.88 -10.80
CA LYS A 45 -5.97 7.31 -9.52
C LYS A 45 -6.63 5.95 -9.68
N GLU A 46 -7.46 5.76 -10.71
CA GLU A 46 -8.18 4.51 -10.95
C GLU A 46 -7.25 3.35 -11.31
N VAL A 47 -6.19 3.63 -12.06
CA VAL A 47 -5.18 2.64 -12.45
C VAL A 47 -4.40 2.21 -11.21
N LEU A 48 -3.95 3.17 -10.40
CA LEU A 48 -3.25 2.91 -9.13
C LEU A 48 -4.11 2.07 -8.18
N LEU A 49 -5.38 2.42 -8.00
CA LEU A 49 -6.30 1.68 -7.15
C LEU A 49 -6.54 0.24 -7.64
N ARG A 50 -6.73 0.05 -8.95
CA ARG A 50 -6.91 -1.30 -9.53
C ARG A 50 -5.69 -2.18 -9.30
N GLU A 51 -4.49 -1.62 -9.48
CA GLU A 51 -3.24 -2.38 -9.27
C GLU A 51 -3.01 -2.70 -7.79
N LEU A 52 -3.29 -1.76 -6.88
CA LEU A 52 -3.25 -2.00 -5.44
C LEU A 52 -4.24 -3.10 -5.03
N GLN A 53 -5.49 -3.01 -5.47
CA GLN A 53 -6.52 -4.02 -5.17
C GLN A 53 -6.08 -5.42 -5.62
N LYS A 54 -5.60 -5.56 -6.86
CA LYS A 54 -5.09 -6.85 -7.36
C LYS A 54 -3.94 -7.37 -6.51
N LYS A 55 -2.99 -6.51 -6.13
CA LYS A 55 -1.79 -6.92 -5.38
C LYS A 55 -2.09 -7.26 -3.94
N MET A 56 -3.02 -6.52 -3.33
CA MET A 56 -3.39 -6.67 -1.93
C MET A 56 -4.46 -7.76 -1.72
N HIS A 57 -5.10 -8.23 -2.80
CA HIS A 57 -6.14 -9.25 -2.73
C HIS A 57 -5.68 -10.49 -1.96
N GLY A 58 -6.50 -10.92 -0.99
CA GLY A 58 -6.28 -12.12 -0.19
C GLY A 58 -5.15 -12.04 0.84
N GLN A 59 -4.52 -10.87 1.03
CA GLN A 59 -3.45 -10.65 1.99
C GLN A 59 -3.82 -9.52 2.95
N ARG A 60 -3.33 -9.59 4.19
CA ARG A 60 -3.48 -8.50 5.17
C ARG A 60 -2.20 -7.69 5.22
N TYR A 61 -2.34 -6.38 5.08
CA TYR A 61 -1.24 -5.43 5.15
C TYR A 61 -1.44 -4.50 6.32
N PHE A 62 -0.35 -4.18 7.00
CA PHE A 62 -0.32 -3.07 7.96
C PHE A 62 0.20 -1.83 7.23
N LEU A 63 -0.65 -0.81 7.07
CA LEU A 63 -0.26 0.46 6.47
C LEU A 63 0.07 1.45 7.58
N VAL A 64 1.31 1.93 7.59
CA VAL A 64 1.75 3.01 8.49
C VAL A 64 1.94 4.27 7.65
N LEU A 65 1.22 5.32 8.02
CA LEU A 65 1.35 6.66 7.46
C LEU A 65 2.14 7.48 8.47
N ASP A 66 3.41 7.75 8.17
CA ASP A 66 4.29 8.59 8.98
C ASP A 66 4.25 10.00 8.42
N ASP A 67 3.83 10.97 9.22
CA ASP A 67 3.67 12.37 8.81
C ASP A 67 4.94 13.15 9.12
N VAL A 68 5.62 13.62 8.08
CA VAL A 68 6.79 14.51 8.20
C VAL A 68 6.31 15.94 7.98
N TRP A 69 6.21 16.68 9.10
CA TRP A 69 5.78 18.08 9.19
C TRP A 69 6.75 19.03 8.49
#